data_AF-A0A2P2I8M5-F1
#
_entry.id   AF-A0A2P2I8M5-F1
#
_cell.length_a   1.000
_cell.length_b   1.000
_cell.length_c   1.000
_cell.angle_alpha   90.00
_cell.angle_beta   90.00
_cell.angle_gamma   90.00
#
_symmetry.space_group_name_H-M   'P 1'
#
loop_
_entity.id
_entity.type
_entity.pdbx_description
1 polymer ?
#
loop_
_entity_poly.entity_id
_entity_poly.type
_entity_poly.pdbx_seq_one_letter_code
_entity_poly.pdbx_strand_id
1 'polypeptide(L)'
;MDDITLTLPVAVGTVGCVLTGALLYKKLRPYFLVRVNCWFCNADTKVPYKRKNCFVCPSCKQYNGFNEDGDYNCDMPAQYCESLNSPPSKPLHLQQQSRTESTSGLSLGNGLCQTCNLYQAMKVKALSEFVPSHPDKFDEEVEIYNRRLERLYGGLCRVCTKTLNYALGEQDSWLKPKLIHWRLQQSTLLKALLTPLHNG
;
A
#
# COMPACT_ATOMS: atom_id res chain seq x y z
N MET A 1 49.41 -34.31 17.14
CA MET A 1 48.77 -33.18 17.87
C MET A 1 48.80 -31.92 16.99
N ASP A 2 48.68 -32.09 15.66
CA ASP A 2 49.18 -31.08 14.72
C ASP A 2 48.05 -30.40 13.92
N ASP A 3 46.90 -31.06 13.77
CA ASP A 3 45.73 -30.48 13.10
C ASP A 3 45.04 -29.36 13.91
N ILE A 4 45.03 -29.46 15.25
CA ILE A 4 44.37 -28.46 16.11
C ILE A 4 45.19 -27.16 16.19
N THR A 5 46.52 -27.27 16.17
CA THR A 5 47.44 -26.12 16.24
C THR A 5 47.50 -25.30 14.95
N LEU A 6 47.20 -25.90 13.79
CA LEU A 6 47.17 -25.18 12.50
C LEU A 6 45.77 -24.61 12.18
N THR A 7 44.71 -25.30 12.58
CA THR A 7 43.32 -24.87 12.32
C THR A 7 42.90 -23.64 13.14
N LEU A 8 43.35 -23.52 14.40
CA LEU A 8 43.05 -22.36 15.25
C LEU A 8 43.55 -21.02 14.68
N PRO A 9 44.83 -20.84 14.29
CA PRO A 9 45.33 -19.57 13.75
C PRO A 9 44.72 -19.22 12.39
N VAL A 10 44.40 -20.22 11.55
CA VAL A 10 43.70 -20.01 10.27
C VAL A 10 42.26 -19.54 10.52
N ALA A 11 41.55 -20.16 11.47
CA ALA A 11 40.20 -19.73 11.86
C ALA A 11 40.19 -18.32 12.47
N VAL A 12 41.17 -17.99 13.32
CA VAL A 12 41.31 -16.64 13.90
C VAL A 12 41.64 -15.60 12.82
N GLY A 13 42.54 -15.92 11.90
CA GLY A 13 42.90 -15.05 10.78
C GLY A 13 41.73 -14.77 9.84
N THR A 14 40.95 -15.80 9.48
CA THR A 14 39.76 -15.64 8.64
C THR A 14 38.68 -14.80 9.30
N VAL A 15 38.37 -15.04 10.59
CA VAL A 15 37.42 -14.21 11.35
C VAL A 15 37.90 -12.76 11.43
N GLY A 16 39.19 -12.53 11.70
CA GLY A 16 39.77 -11.18 11.73
C GLY A 16 39.63 -10.43 10.40
N CYS A 17 39.89 -11.09 9.27
CA CYS A 17 39.72 -10.53 7.93
C CYS A 17 38.26 -10.18 7.63
N VAL A 18 37.31 -11.07 7.98
CA VAL A 18 35.88 -10.83 7.77
C VAL A 18 35.39 -9.65 8.61
N LEU A 19 35.78 -9.57 9.89
CA LEU A 19 35.41 -8.46 10.76
C LEU A 19 35.97 -7.12 10.24
N THR A 20 37.25 -7.11 9.85
CA THR A 20 37.89 -5.91 9.29
C THR A 20 37.20 -5.47 8.00
N GLY A 21 36.93 -6.41 7.09
CA GLY A 21 36.19 -6.15 5.86
C GLY A 21 34.78 -5.62 6.11
N ALA A 22 34.05 -6.17 7.08
CA ALA A 22 32.72 -5.71 7.46
C ALA A 22 32.73 -4.28 8.03
N LEU A 23 33.72 -3.95 8.86
CA LEU A 23 33.90 -2.61 9.41
C LEU A 23 34.24 -1.58 8.33
N LEU A 24 35.16 -1.92 7.42
CA LEU A 24 35.51 -1.09 6.26
C LEU A 24 34.30 -0.88 5.35
N TYR A 25 33.54 -1.94 5.07
CA TYR A 25 32.30 -1.85 4.30
C TYR A 25 31.29 -0.92 4.98
N LYS A 26 31.03 -1.08 6.29
CA LYS A 26 30.13 -0.18 7.04
C LYS A 26 30.58 1.28 7.00
N LYS A 27 31.89 1.54 7.04
CA LYS A 27 32.47 2.90 6.93
C LYS A 27 32.33 3.49 5.54
N LEU A 28 32.58 2.72 4.48
CA LEU A 28 32.58 3.19 3.10
C LEU A 28 31.20 3.20 2.45
N ARG A 29 30.29 2.32 2.88
CA ARG A 29 28.97 2.13 2.25
C ARG A 29 28.15 3.42 2.14
N PRO A 30 28.10 4.32 3.16
CA PRO A 30 27.30 5.54 3.11
C PRO A 30 27.68 6.55 2.01
N TYR A 31 28.89 6.44 1.45
CA TYR A 31 29.38 7.35 0.41
C TYR A 31 28.90 6.99 -1.01
N PHE A 32 28.36 5.78 -1.18
CA PHE A 32 27.86 5.31 -2.48
C PHE A 32 26.34 5.36 -2.54
N LEU A 33 25.81 5.56 -3.74
CA LEU A 33 24.38 5.44 -3.99
C LEU A 33 23.91 4.01 -3.71
N VAL A 34 22.62 3.88 -3.44
CA VAL A 34 21.93 2.60 -3.26
C VAL A 34 20.72 2.54 -4.17
N ARG A 35 20.53 1.39 -4.82
CA ARG A 35 19.31 1.09 -5.57
C ARG A 35 18.22 0.79 -4.55
N VAL A 36 17.11 1.49 -4.66
CA VAL A 36 15.90 1.31 -3.85
C VAL A 36 14.72 1.14 -4.79
N ASN A 37 13.73 0.39 -4.35
CA ASN A 37 12.48 0.21 -5.08
C ASN A 37 11.41 1.13 -4.48
N CYS A 38 10.59 1.74 -5.33
CA CYS A 38 9.48 2.57 -4.87
C CYS A 38 8.26 1.68 -4.53
N TRP A 39 7.77 1.77 -3.29
CA TRP A 39 6.59 1.04 -2.82
C TRP A 39 5.34 1.28 -3.69
N PHE A 40 5.14 2.50 -4.18
CA PHE A 40 3.92 2.90 -4.88
C PHE A 40 3.87 2.49 -6.35
N CYS A 41 4.96 2.69 -7.09
CA CYS A 41 4.99 2.45 -8.54
C CYS A 41 5.91 1.30 -8.95
N ASN A 42 6.56 0.64 -7.99
CA ASN A 42 7.52 -0.45 -8.19
C ASN A 42 8.71 -0.09 -9.10
N ALA A 43 8.96 1.21 -9.34
CA ALA A 43 10.09 1.67 -10.12
C ALA A 43 11.36 1.71 -9.24
N ASP A 44 12.47 1.23 -9.77
CA ASP A 44 13.75 1.33 -9.11
C ASP A 44 14.40 2.70 -9.34
N THR A 45 15.03 3.23 -8.32
CA THR A 45 15.81 4.48 -8.40
C THR A 45 17.09 4.38 -7.58
N LYS A 46 18.02 5.32 -7.78
CA LYS A 46 19.26 5.42 -7.01
C LYS A 46 19.21 6.65 -6.12
N VAL A 47 19.40 6.45 -4.82
CA VAL A 47 19.40 7.52 -3.82
C VAL A 47 20.69 7.49 -2.99
N PRO A 48 21.10 8.61 -2.37
CA PRO A 48 22.16 8.58 -1.37
C PRO A 48 21.85 7.57 -0.28
N TYR A 49 22.83 6.80 0.19
CA TYR A 49 22.63 5.71 1.15
C TYR A 49 21.84 6.15 2.40
N LYS A 50 22.12 7.36 2.91
CA LYS A 50 21.42 7.93 4.08
C LYS A 50 19.93 8.22 3.84
N ARG A 51 19.49 8.32 2.59
CA ARG A 51 18.11 8.59 2.16
C ARG A 51 17.38 7.36 1.65
N LYS A 52 17.92 6.15 1.87
CA LYS A 52 17.31 4.90 1.40
C LYS A 52 15.89 4.64 1.92
N ASN A 53 15.52 5.24 3.06
CA ASN A 53 14.19 5.20 3.67
C ASN A 53 13.62 6.62 3.88
N CYS A 54 13.98 7.58 3.02
CA CYS A 54 13.48 8.96 3.10
C CYS A 54 13.75 9.64 1.75
N PHE A 55 12.95 9.30 0.74
CA PHE A 55 13.12 9.85 -0.60
C PHE A 55 11.78 10.01 -1.32
N VAL A 56 11.69 11.01 -2.21
CA VAL A 56 10.56 11.15 -3.12
C VAL A 56 10.90 10.43 -4.42
N CYS A 57 10.02 9.53 -4.86
CA CYS A 57 10.22 8.79 -6.10
C CYS A 57 10.20 9.73 -7.31
N PRO A 58 11.23 9.72 -8.19
CA PRO A 58 11.25 10.60 -9.35
C PRO A 58 10.19 10.24 -10.39
N SER A 59 9.69 9.01 -10.40
CA SER A 59 8.66 8.52 -11.35
C SER A 59 7.25 8.99 -10.95
N CYS A 60 6.75 8.58 -9.78
CA CYS A 60 5.38 8.86 -9.34
C CYS A 60 5.25 10.03 -8.36
N LYS A 61 6.36 10.68 -7.97
CA LYS A 61 6.41 11.80 -7.02
C LYS A 61 5.89 11.49 -5.61
N GLN A 62 5.73 10.20 -5.26
CA GLN A 62 5.32 9.78 -3.93
C GLN A 62 6.52 9.66 -2.98
N TYR A 63 6.34 10.04 -1.72
CA TYR A 63 7.34 9.90 -0.66
C TYR A 63 7.48 8.43 -0.24
N ASN A 64 8.72 7.98 -0.04
CA ASN A 64 9.09 6.62 0.36
C ASN A 64 9.99 6.71 1.59
N GLY A 65 9.37 6.56 2.76
CA GLY A 65 10.03 6.53 4.05
C GLY A 65 9.05 6.10 5.12
N PHE A 66 9.33 4.98 5.77
CA PHE A 66 8.42 4.34 6.72
C PHE A 66 9.12 4.02 8.04
N ASN A 67 8.39 4.08 9.15
CA ASN A 67 8.80 3.56 10.44
C ASN A 67 8.65 2.03 10.47
N GLU A 68 9.08 1.39 11.56
CA GLU A 68 8.99 -0.07 11.71
C GLU A 68 7.54 -0.57 11.69
N ASP A 69 6.59 0.24 12.14
CA ASP A 69 5.15 -0.04 12.12
C ASP A 69 4.48 0.22 10.75
N GLY A 70 5.25 0.69 9.76
CA GLY A 70 4.76 0.95 8.40
C GLY A 70 4.14 2.34 8.18
N ASP A 71 4.01 3.17 9.22
CA ASP A 71 3.62 4.57 9.09
C ASP A 71 4.74 5.41 8.47
N TYR A 72 4.44 6.61 7.98
CA TYR A 72 5.44 7.50 7.44
C TYR A 72 6.40 8.02 8.51
N ASN A 73 7.68 8.11 8.17
CA ASN A 73 8.71 8.65 9.06
C ASN A 73 8.85 10.18 8.96
N CYS A 74 7.84 10.85 8.41
CA CYS A 74 7.70 12.29 8.38
C CYS A 74 6.24 12.69 8.61
N ASP A 75 6.03 13.88 9.15
CA ASP A 75 4.69 14.44 9.27
C ASP A 75 4.20 14.85 7.87
N MET A 76 2.99 14.39 7.52
CA MET A 76 2.34 14.73 6.27
C MET A 76 0.97 15.35 6.52
N PRO A 77 0.91 16.68 6.75
CA PRO A 77 -0.32 17.39 7.07
C PRO A 77 -1.44 17.18 6.07
N ALA A 78 -1.14 16.95 4.79
CA ALA A 78 -2.14 16.65 3.78
C ALA A 78 -2.98 15.39 4.10
N GLN A 79 -2.47 14.46 4.91
CA GLN A 79 -3.24 13.26 5.30
C GLN A 79 -4.40 13.56 6.26
N TYR A 80 -4.33 14.63 7.05
CA TYR A 80 -5.34 14.97 8.06
C TYR A 80 -5.92 16.38 7.92
N CYS A 81 -5.33 17.24 7.08
CA CYS A 81 -5.86 18.54 6.72
C CYS A 81 -6.39 18.52 5.28
N GLU A 82 -7.71 18.39 5.14
CA GLU A 82 -8.38 18.37 3.83
C GLU A 82 -8.05 19.61 2.97
N SER A 83 -7.86 20.77 3.60
CA SER A 83 -7.48 22.01 2.91
C SER A 83 -6.13 21.95 2.19
N LEU A 84 -5.27 20.99 2.55
CA LEU A 84 -3.96 20.76 1.94
C LEU A 84 -4.01 19.68 0.85
N ASN A 85 -5.12 18.96 0.70
CA ASN A 85 -5.29 18.01 -0.39
C ASN A 85 -5.45 18.78 -1.71
N SER A 86 -4.50 18.59 -2.61
CA SER A 86 -4.66 19.05 -3.98
C SER A 86 -5.82 18.26 -4.61
N PRO A 87 -6.83 18.92 -5.20
CA PRO A 87 -7.88 18.19 -5.91
C PRO A 87 -7.20 17.33 -6.98
N PRO A 88 -7.63 16.06 -7.16
CA PRO A 88 -7.03 15.21 -8.17
C PRO A 88 -7.10 15.93 -9.51
N SER A 89 -5.94 16.13 -10.15
CA SER A 89 -5.86 16.58 -11.52
C SER A 89 -6.68 15.61 -12.35
N LYS A 90 -7.92 15.98 -12.69
CA LYS A 90 -8.81 15.13 -13.47
C LYS A 90 -8.03 14.67 -14.70
N PRO A 91 -7.88 13.36 -14.95
CA PRO A 91 -7.51 12.92 -16.28
C PRO A 91 -8.58 13.50 -17.23
N LEU A 92 -8.16 14.33 -18.17
CA LEU A 92 -8.97 14.74 -19.31
C LEU A 92 -9.19 13.52 -20.21
N HIS A 93 -9.99 12.56 -19.77
CA HIS A 93 -10.52 11.50 -20.62
C HIS A 93 -11.76 10.88 -19.98
N LEU A 94 -12.87 10.91 -20.72
CA LEU A 94 -14.19 10.37 -20.38
C LEU A 94 -14.98 11.10 -19.30
N GLN A 95 -15.36 12.35 -19.58
CA GLN A 95 -16.65 12.86 -19.09
C GLN A 95 -17.35 13.67 -20.18
N GLN A 96 -17.53 13.02 -21.33
CA GLN A 96 -18.47 13.46 -22.36
C GLN A 96 -19.57 12.42 -22.48
N GLN A 97 -20.47 12.41 -21.50
CA GLN A 97 -21.82 11.91 -21.67
C GLN A 97 -22.74 12.70 -20.74
N SER A 98 -23.55 13.54 -21.39
CA SER A 98 -24.77 14.20 -20.91
C SER A 98 -24.71 14.96 -19.58
N ARG A 99 -24.29 16.23 -19.64
CA ARG A 99 -24.80 17.26 -18.73
C ARG A 99 -26.24 17.57 -19.12
N THR A 100 -27.20 17.03 -18.39
CA THR A 100 -28.48 17.70 -18.18
C THR A 100 -28.40 18.39 -16.83
N GLU A 101 -28.33 19.71 -16.86
CA GLU A 101 -28.52 20.56 -15.70
C GLU A 101 -29.95 20.37 -15.17
N SER A 102 -30.08 19.87 -13.95
CA SER A 102 -31.23 20.19 -13.08
C SER A 102 -30.98 19.74 -11.65
N THR A 103 -31.14 20.72 -10.74
CA THR A 103 -31.64 20.59 -9.36
C THR A 103 -30.78 19.85 -8.32
N SER A 104 -30.12 20.66 -7.49
CA SER A 104 -30.09 20.57 -6.02
C SER A 104 -30.30 19.17 -5.41
N GLY A 105 -29.19 18.47 -5.21
CA GLY A 105 -29.10 17.22 -4.49
C GLY A 105 -27.90 16.45 -5.03
N LEU A 106 -26.97 16.07 -4.14
CA LEU A 106 -25.73 15.35 -4.43
C LEU A 106 -25.98 14.08 -5.27
N SER A 107 -26.13 14.21 -6.58
CA SER A 107 -26.14 13.09 -7.51
C SER A 107 -24.69 12.77 -7.83
N LEU A 108 -24.11 11.84 -7.05
CA LEU A 108 -22.71 11.40 -7.19
C LEU A 108 -22.45 10.62 -8.50
N GLY A 109 -23.46 10.40 -9.33
CA GLY A 109 -23.32 9.63 -10.59
C GLY A 109 -23.12 8.13 -10.39
N ASN A 110 -23.27 7.61 -9.17
CA ASN A 110 -23.06 6.20 -8.82
C ASN A 110 -24.32 5.32 -8.89
N GLY A 111 -25.46 5.88 -9.30
CA GLY A 111 -26.73 5.16 -9.42
C GLY A 111 -27.46 4.87 -8.10
N LEU A 112 -26.96 5.36 -6.96
CA LEU A 112 -27.66 5.27 -5.67
C LEU A 112 -28.65 6.43 -5.50
N CYS A 113 -29.75 6.19 -4.77
CA CYS A 113 -30.69 7.26 -4.42
C CYS A 113 -30.06 8.24 -3.42
N GLN A 114 -30.60 9.45 -3.33
CA GLN A 114 -30.06 10.51 -2.46
C GLN A 114 -29.98 10.09 -0.99
N THR A 115 -31.00 9.40 -0.46
CA THR A 115 -31.00 8.92 0.93
C THR A 115 -29.90 7.89 1.19
N CYS A 116 -29.71 6.93 0.29
CA CYS A 116 -28.63 5.95 0.43
C CYS A 116 -27.25 6.62 0.34
N ASN A 117 -27.07 7.57 -0.59
CA ASN A 117 -25.84 8.36 -0.70
C ASN A 117 -25.56 9.15 0.59
N LEU A 118 -26.59 9.77 1.18
CA LEU A 118 -26.47 10.49 2.44
C LEU A 118 -26.02 9.56 3.58
N TYR A 119 -26.64 8.38 3.73
CA TYR A 119 -26.24 7.42 4.77
C TYR A 119 -24.81 6.90 4.59
N GLN A 120 -24.39 6.62 3.35
CA GLN A 120 -23.00 6.25 3.09
C GLN A 120 -22.03 7.40 3.44
N ALA A 121 -22.37 8.64 3.09
CA ALA A 121 -21.56 9.81 3.45
C ALA A 121 -21.47 10.01 4.98
N MET A 122 -22.60 9.86 5.69
CA MET A 122 -22.63 9.96 7.16
C MET A 122 -21.77 8.89 7.82
N LYS A 123 -21.80 7.66 7.31
CA LYS A 123 -20.96 6.56 7.81
C LYS A 123 -19.47 6.86 7.61
N VAL A 124 -19.06 7.31 6.42
CA VAL A 124 -17.67 7.67 6.14
C VAL A 124 -17.20 8.81 7.03
N LYS A 125 -18.02 9.87 7.15
CA LYS A 125 -17.72 11.02 8.02
C LYS A 125 -17.54 10.58 9.47
N ALA A 126 -18.48 9.79 9.99
CA ALA A 126 -18.44 9.29 11.35
C ALA A 126 -17.18 8.44 11.62
N LEU A 127 -16.81 7.53 10.69
CA LEU A 127 -15.57 6.76 10.78
C LEU A 127 -14.32 7.65 10.75
N SER A 128 -14.30 8.69 9.92
CA SER A 128 -13.15 9.61 9.84
C SER A 128 -12.97 10.48 11.09
N GLU A 129 -14.06 10.75 11.81
CA GLU A 129 -14.06 11.54 13.05
C GLU A 129 -13.88 10.66 14.30
N PHE A 130 -13.70 9.34 14.13
CA PHE A 130 -13.51 8.43 15.24
C PHE A 130 -12.19 8.70 15.98
N VAL A 131 -12.28 8.84 17.30
CA VAL A 131 -11.14 8.95 18.21
C VAL A 131 -11.28 7.86 19.28
N PRO A 132 -10.28 6.98 19.46
CA PRO A 132 -10.35 5.94 20.48
C PRO A 132 -10.32 6.56 21.88
N SER A 133 -11.05 5.94 22.81
CA SER A 133 -10.96 6.26 24.23
C SER A 133 -9.66 5.72 24.84
N HIS A 134 -9.25 4.53 24.42
CA HIS A 134 -7.98 3.91 24.81
C HIS A 134 -7.15 3.63 23.54
N PRO A 135 -6.05 4.36 23.30
CA PRO A 135 -5.23 4.18 22.10
C PRO A 135 -4.69 2.76 21.91
N ASP A 136 -4.42 2.04 23.00
CA ASP A 136 -3.97 0.64 23.02
C ASP A 136 -5.07 -0.35 22.58
N LYS A 137 -6.33 0.07 22.54
CA LYS A 137 -7.48 -0.74 22.10
C LYS A 137 -8.11 -0.21 20.82
N PHE A 138 -7.39 0.60 20.06
CA PHE A 138 -7.88 1.23 18.83
C PHE A 138 -8.61 0.23 17.91
N ASP A 139 -7.98 -0.91 17.62
CA ASP A 139 -8.54 -1.92 16.71
C ASP A 139 -9.88 -2.51 17.20
N GLU A 140 -10.02 -2.73 18.50
CA GLU A 140 -11.26 -3.25 19.08
C GLU A 140 -12.36 -2.17 19.07
N GLU A 141 -12.02 -0.96 19.52
CA GLU A 141 -12.97 0.15 19.62
C GLU A 141 -13.48 0.61 18.26
N VAL A 142 -12.59 0.73 17.26
CA VAL A 142 -12.97 1.15 15.90
C VAL A 142 -13.89 0.12 15.25
N GLU A 143 -13.67 -1.16 15.51
CA GLU A 143 -14.45 -2.25 14.94
C GLU A 143 -15.83 -2.35 15.62
N ILE A 144 -15.93 -2.12 16.94
CA ILE A 144 -17.22 -1.96 17.64
C ILE A 144 -17.98 -0.75 17.07
N TYR A 145 -17.31 0.39 16.89
CA TYR A 145 -17.90 1.61 16.36
C TYR A 145 -18.39 1.41 14.91
N ASN A 146 -17.57 0.79 14.06
CA ASN A 146 -17.92 0.44 12.70
C ASN A 146 -19.19 -0.44 12.65
N ARG A 147 -19.26 -1.50 13.46
CA ARG A 147 -20.48 -2.34 13.54
C ARG A 147 -21.72 -1.55 13.95
N ARG A 148 -21.58 -0.56 14.84
CA ARG A 148 -22.70 0.33 15.22
C ARG A 148 -23.14 1.18 14.04
N LEU A 149 -22.20 1.76 13.29
CA LEU A 149 -22.51 2.54 12.09
C LEU A 149 -23.15 1.70 10.99
N GLU A 150 -22.71 0.45 10.79
CA GLU A 150 -23.34 -0.48 9.85
C GLU A 150 -24.80 -0.77 10.21
N ARG A 151 -25.12 -0.90 11.51
CA ARG A 151 -26.51 -1.09 11.95
C ARG A 151 -27.38 0.13 11.71
N LEU A 152 -26.82 1.34 11.82
CA LEU A 152 -27.58 2.59 11.67
C LEU A 152 -27.69 3.05 10.21
N TYR A 153 -26.62 2.92 9.43
CA TYR A 153 -26.46 3.52 8.10
C TYR A 153 -26.02 2.53 7.01
N GLY A 154 -25.74 1.27 7.33
CA GLY A 154 -25.19 0.29 6.38
C GLY A 154 -26.21 -0.27 5.39
N GLY A 155 -27.51 -0.20 5.70
CA GLY A 155 -28.57 -0.73 4.85
C GLY A 155 -28.84 0.14 3.62
N LEU A 156 -28.56 -0.38 2.43
CA LEU A 156 -29.09 0.18 1.18
C LEU A 156 -30.55 -0.22 0.98
N CYS A 157 -31.33 0.63 0.31
CA CYS A 157 -32.67 0.26 -0.13
C CYS A 157 -32.61 -0.83 -1.21
N ARG A 158 -33.67 -1.63 -1.36
CA ARG A 158 -33.72 -2.76 -2.30
C ARG A 158 -33.30 -2.42 -3.73
N VAL A 159 -33.63 -1.22 -4.21
CA VAL A 159 -33.24 -0.75 -5.55
C VAL A 159 -31.74 -0.50 -5.60
N CYS A 160 -31.19 0.25 -4.64
CA CYS A 160 -29.77 0.56 -4.53
C CYS A 160 -28.91 -0.70 -4.31
N THR A 161 -29.39 -1.70 -3.56
CA THR A 161 -28.73 -2.99 -3.41
C THR A 161 -28.58 -3.71 -4.76
N LYS A 162 -29.61 -3.67 -5.61
CA LYS A 162 -29.52 -4.24 -6.96
C LYS A 162 -28.51 -3.48 -7.81
N THR A 163 -28.54 -2.15 -7.79
CA THR A 163 -27.56 -1.30 -8.50
C THR A 163 -26.13 -1.65 -8.07
N LEU A 164 -25.89 -1.73 -6.75
CA LEU A 164 -24.59 -2.12 -6.20
C LEU A 164 -24.15 -3.49 -6.68
N ASN A 165 -25.02 -4.50 -6.56
CA ASN A 165 -24.69 -5.87 -6.96
C ASN A 165 -24.42 -6.01 -8.46
N TYR A 166 -25.15 -5.27 -9.29
CA TYR A 166 -24.88 -5.22 -10.73
C TYR A 166 -23.49 -4.65 -11.01
N ALA A 167 -23.17 -3.49 -10.42
CA ALA A 167 -21.87 -2.84 -10.61
C ALA A 167 -20.71 -3.72 -10.09
N LEU A 168 -20.86 -4.35 -8.92
CA LEU A 168 -19.87 -5.29 -8.39
C LEU A 168 -19.73 -6.52 -9.29
N GLY A 169 -20.83 -7.07 -9.79
CA GLY A 169 -20.83 -8.20 -10.72
C GLY A 169 -20.11 -7.89 -12.04
N GLU A 170 -20.31 -6.69 -12.58
CA GLU A 170 -19.60 -6.23 -13.78
C GLU A 170 -18.08 -6.10 -13.53
N GLN A 171 -17.68 -5.46 -12.44
CA GLN A 171 -16.27 -5.34 -12.05
C GLN A 171 -15.62 -6.71 -11.84
N ASP A 172 -16.31 -7.61 -11.14
CA ASP A 172 -15.87 -8.98 -10.91
C ASP A 172 -15.67 -9.75 -12.20
N SER A 173 -16.58 -9.57 -13.18
CA SER A 173 -16.50 -10.27 -14.48
C SER A 173 -15.21 -9.91 -15.24
N TRP A 174 -14.72 -8.68 -15.07
CA TRP A 174 -13.50 -8.18 -15.71
C TRP A 174 -12.23 -8.46 -14.89
N LEU A 175 -12.29 -8.34 -13.56
CA LEU A 175 -11.15 -8.52 -12.66
C LEU A 175 -10.81 -9.98 -12.42
N LYS A 176 -11.80 -10.84 -12.17
CA LYS A 176 -11.57 -12.24 -11.76
C LYS A 176 -10.72 -13.01 -12.77
N PRO A 177 -10.98 -12.97 -14.10
CA PRO A 177 -10.14 -13.68 -15.07
C PRO A 177 -8.68 -13.21 -15.06
N LYS A 178 -8.45 -11.89 -14.92
CA LYS A 178 -7.10 -11.31 -14.86
C LYS A 178 -6.35 -11.74 -13.62
N LEU A 179 -7.01 -11.74 -12.47
CA LEU A 179 -6.43 -12.17 -11.19
C LEU A 179 -6.09 -13.67 -11.21
N ILE A 180 -6.99 -14.50 -11.75
CA ILE A 180 -6.77 -15.94 -11.91
C ILE A 180 -5.58 -16.17 -12.84
N HIS A 181 -5.56 -15.53 -14.00
CA HIS A 181 -4.46 -15.63 -14.96
C HIS A 181 -3.12 -15.23 -14.33
N TRP A 182 -3.06 -14.09 -13.65
CA TRP A 182 -1.85 -13.64 -12.94
C TRP A 182 -1.39 -14.66 -11.89
N ARG A 183 -2.31 -15.22 -11.10
CA ARG A 183 -1.99 -16.24 -10.09
C ARG A 183 -1.43 -17.52 -10.72
N LEU A 184 -2.01 -17.96 -11.85
CA LEU A 184 -1.52 -19.14 -12.59
C LEU A 184 -0.11 -18.91 -13.14
N GLN A 185 0.17 -17.72 -13.69
CA GLN A 185 1.52 -17.36 -14.14
C GLN A 185 2.53 -17.39 -13.00
N GLN A 186 2.21 -16.78 -11.85
CA GLN A 186 3.08 -16.82 -10.66
C GLN A 186 3.35 -18.26 -10.20
N SER A 187 2.32 -19.11 -10.18
CA SER A 187 2.48 -20.51 -9.79
C SER A 187 3.39 -21.28 -10.76
N THR A 188 3.31 -21.00 -12.06
CA THR A 188 4.14 -21.62 -13.10
C THR A 188 5.59 -21.16 -12.98
N LEU A 189 5.82 -19.86 -12.76
CA LEU A 189 7.15 -19.32 -12.54
C LEU A 189 7.81 -19.89 -11.27
N LEU A 190 7.07 -19.95 -10.17
CA LEU A 190 7.54 -20.58 -8.93
C LEU A 190 7.90 -22.05 -9.15
N LYS A 191 7.05 -22.81 -9.86
CA LYS A 191 7.36 -24.20 -10.23
C LYS A 191 8.64 -24.31 -11.07
N ALA A 192 8.82 -23.45 -12.07
CA ALA A 192 10.02 -23.44 -12.91
C ALA A 192 11.31 -23.06 -12.15
N LEU A 193 11.21 -22.18 -11.15
CA LEU A 193 12.32 -21.82 -10.27
C LEU A 193 12.68 -22.93 -9.27
N LEU A 194 11.70 -23.75 -8.89
CA LEU A 194 11.85 -24.83 -7.91
C LEU A 194 12.11 -26.21 -8.55
N THR A 195 11.95 -26.36 -9.87
CA THR A 195 12.37 -27.58 -10.56
C THR A 195 13.89 -27.69 -10.54
N PRO A 196 14.47 -28.72 -9.90
CA PRO A 196 15.91 -28.91 -9.93
C PRO A 196 16.39 -29.11 -11.37
N LEU A 197 17.56 -28.55 -11.69
CA LEU A 197 18.32 -28.86 -12.90
C LEU A 197 18.78 -30.32 -12.83
N HIS A 198 17.87 -31.26 -13.04
CA HIS A 198 18.21 -32.65 -13.24
C HIS A 198 18.04 -32.94 -14.72
N ASN A 199 19.10 -32.67 -15.48
CA ASN A 199 19.52 -33.38 -16.68
C ASN A 199 20.84 -32.76 -17.16
N GLY A 200 21.91 -33.53 -17.00
CA GLY A 200 23.28 -33.23 -17.40
C GLY A 200 24.20 -34.31 -16.87
#